data_AF-A0A0F8YMP8-F1
#
_entry.id   AF-A0A0F8YMP8-F1
#
_cell.length_a   1.000
_cell.length_b   1.000
_cell.length_c   1.000
_cell.angle_alpha   90.00
_cell.angle_beta   90.00
_cell.angle_gamma   90.00
#
_symmetry.space_group_name_H-M   'P 1'
#
loop_
_entity.id
_entity.type
_entity.pdbx_description
1 polymer ?
#
loop_
_entity_poly.entity_id
_entity_poly.type
_entity_poly.pdbx_seq_one_letter_code
_entity_poly.pdbx_strand_id
1 'polypeptide(L)'
;MATLRIETSVNRENSVTRKLTDRIISTLGDSDVVTRDIATEPLPLIDSTWASARVKPVEERSTLDQEALALSDTLVAEVQAADTIVISAPIYNFTIPASLKAWIDLIARVGVTFNYTADGPVGLLENKRVIVAFASGASNLVADDTQLCSDIMGVPVSCPDIFVHDRAAEPIPASTP
;
A
#
# COMPACT_ATOMS: atom_id res chain seq x y z
N MET A 1 7.98 -5.60 -16.59
CA MET A 1 7.86 -5.56 -15.12
C MET A 1 6.44 -5.13 -14.85
N ALA A 2 5.68 -5.95 -14.12
CA ALA A 2 4.30 -5.63 -13.78
C ALA A 2 4.27 -4.73 -12.55
N THR A 3 3.53 -3.63 -12.62
CA THR A 3 3.45 -2.65 -11.53
C THR A 3 2.03 -2.52 -11.01
N LEU A 4 1.85 -2.69 -9.70
CA LEU A 4 0.60 -2.37 -9.00
C LEU A 4 0.72 -0.99 -8.37
N ARG A 5 -0.10 -0.06 -8.84
CA ARG A 5 -0.24 1.27 -8.26
C ARG A 5 -1.42 1.31 -7.30
N ILE A 6 -1.15 1.66 -6.04
CA ILE A 6 -2.18 1.87 -5.01
C ILE A 6 -2.37 3.36 -4.79
N GLU A 7 -3.55 3.88 -5.16
CA GLU A 7 -3.90 5.28 -4.98
C GLU A 7 -4.87 5.51 -3.84
N THR A 8 -4.53 6.44 -2.94
CA THR A 8 -5.27 6.64 -1.68
C THR A 8 -5.63 8.09 -1.41
N SER A 9 -5.04 9.04 -2.14
CA SER A 9 -5.32 10.47 -1.96
C SER A 9 -6.71 10.83 -2.46
N VAL A 10 -7.53 11.38 -1.56
CA VAL A 10 -8.87 11.91 -1.88
C VAL A 10 -8.82 13.23 -2.65
N ASN A 11 -7.72 13.98 -2.54
CA ASN A 11 -7.52 15.24 -3.24
C ASN A 11 -7.03 15.03 -4.68
N ARG A 12 -7.85 14.38 -5.53
CA ARG A 12 -7.49 13.86 -6.86
C ARG A 12 -6.55 14.76 -7.68
N GLU A 13 -7.01 15.91 -8.14
CA GLU A 13 -6.27 16.77 -9.09
C GLU A 13 -5.05 17.48 -8.46
N ASN A 14 -5.14 17.83 -7.18
CA ASN A 14 -4.11 18.59 -6.49
C ASN A 14 -3.21 17.72 -5.60
N SER A 15 -3.34 16.40 -5.68
CA SER A 15 -2.57 15.46 -4.85
C SER A 15 -1.09 15.49 -5.21
N VAL A 16 -0.26 15.80 -4.21
CA VAL A 16 1.20 15.67 -4.30
C VAL A 16 1.59 14.20 -4.47
N THR A 17 0.98 13.27 -3.72
CA THR A 17 1.33 11.85 -3.79
C THR A 17 0.96 11.22 -5.13
N ARG A 18 -0.18 11.58 -5.76
CA ARG A 18 -0.53 11.09 -7.11
C ARG A 18 0.49 11.55 -8.16
N LYS A 19 0.91 12.82 -8.11
CA LYS A 19 1.94 13.35 -9.01
C LYS A 19 3.29 12.66 -8.79
N LEU A 20 3.62 12.31 -7.55
CA LEU A 20 4.83 11.57 -7.23
C LEU A 20 4.78 10.13 -7.76
N THR A 21 3.67 9.40 -7.58
CA THR A 21 3.53 8.04 -8.11
C THR A 21 3.51 8.01 -9.63
N ASP A 22 2.91 9.00 -10.30
CA ASP A 22 3.02 9.19 -11.76
C ASP A 22 4.49 9.29 -12.20
N ARG A 23 5.25 10.15 -11.52
CA ARG A 23 6.67 10.38 -11.83
C ARG A 23 7.53 9.15 -11.54
N ILE A 24 7.27 8.43 -10.45
CA ILE A 24 7.96 7.18 -10.10
C ILE A 24 7.75 6.16 -11.21
N ILE A 25 6.50 5.88 -11.59
CA ILE A 25 6.16 4.90 -12.63
C ILE A 25 6.77 5.30 -13.97
N SER A 26 6.68 6.58 -14.34
CA SER A 26 7.33 7.09 -15.56
C SER A 26 8.85 6.94 -15.54
N THR A 27 9.49 7.02 -14.38
CA THR A 27 10.95 6.88 -14.23
C THR A 27 11.38 5.42 -14.30
N LEU A 28 10.55 4.50 -13.78
CA LEU A 28 10.77 3.05 -13.92
C LEU A 28 10.66 2.60 -15.38
N GLY A 29 9.90 3.33 -16.20
CA GLY A 29 9.66 2.97 -17.60
C GLY A 29 8.68 1.80 -17.75
N ASP A 30 7.88 1.54 -16.72
CA ASP A 30 6.93 0.43 -16.71
C ASP A 30 5.73 0.73 -17.60
N SER A 31 5.42 -0.20 -18.51
CA SER A 31 4.27 -0.11 -19.41
C SER A 31 3.07 -0.94 -18.97
N ASP A 32 3.28 -1.89 -18.04
CA ASP A 32 2.23 -2.77 -17.51
C ASP A 32 1.88 -2.33 -16.08
N VAL A 33 0.88 -1.45 -15.98
CA VAL A 33 0.48 -0.82 -14.72
C VAL A 33 -0.98 -1.11 -14.43
N VAL A 34 -1.24 -1.86 -13.37
CA VAL A 34 -2.57 -2.02 -12.79
C VAL A 34 -2.74 -0.95 -11.72
N THR A 35 -3.81 -0.17 -11.78
CA THR A 35 -4.10 0.87 -10.77
C THR A 35 -5.32 0.50 -9.93
N ARG A 36 -5.14 0.42 -8.62
CA ARG A 36 -6.21 0.33 -7.62
C ARG A 36 -6.37 1.70 -6.96
N ASP A 37 -7.37 2.46 -7.39
CA ASP A 37 -7.69 3.75 -6.79
C ASP A 37 -8.75 3.59 -5.68
N ILE A 38 -8.27 3.41 -4.46
CA ILE A 38 -9.11 3.16 -3.28
C ILE A 38 -9.75 4.47 -2.79
N ALA A 39 -9.26 5.63 -3.22
CA ALA A 39 -9.92 6.89 -2.93
C ALA A 39 -11.23 7.06 -3.72
N THR A 40 -11.32 6.48 -4.92
CA THR A 40 -12.53 6.49 -5.75
C THR A 40 -13.39 5.24 -5.58
N GLU A 41 -12.74 4.10 -5.36
CA GLU A 41 -13.39 2.80 -5.13
C GLU A 41 -13.04 2.33 -3.71
N PRO A 42 -13.71 2.87 -2.67
CA PRO A 42 -13.38 2.55 -1.29
C PRO A 42 -13.62 1.07 -1.00
N LEU A 43 -12.67 0.48 -0.27
CA LEU A 43 -12.75 -0.90 0.18
C LEU A 43 -13.59 -1.00 1.48
N PRO A 44 -14.30 -2.12 1.70
CA PRO A 44 -14.96 -2.37 2.96
C PRO A 44 -13.93 -2.52 4.09
N LEU A 45 -14.37 -2.22 5.31
CA LEU A 45 -13.61 -2.61 6.50
C LEU A 45 -13.81 -4.10 6.76
N ILE A 46 -12.79 -4.74 7.32
CA ILE A 46 -12.91 -6.14 7.77
C ILE A 46 -13.99 -6.25 8.86
N ASP A 47 -14.80 -7.32 8.78
CA ASP A 47 -15.86 -7.61 9.74
C ASP A 47 -15.67 -8.98 10.40
N SER A 48 -16.62 -9.38 11.26
CA SER A 48 -16.57 -10.66 11.95
C SER A 48 -16.65 -11.86 11.00
N THR A 49 -17.40 -11.72 9.89
CA THR A 49 -17.53 -12.75 8.87
C THR A 49 -16.18 -13.02 8.22
N TRP A 50 -15.53 -11.97 7.71
CA TRP A 50 -14.18 -12.06 7.13
C TRP A 50 -13.15 -12.58 8.14
N ALA A 51 -13.18 -12.07 9.37
CA ALA A 51 -12.26 -12.48 10.42
C ALA A 51 -12.39 -13.97 10.79
N SER A 52 -13.61 -14.51 10.76
CA SER A 52 -13.87 -15.93 11.00
C SER A 52 -13.51 -16.82 9.81
N ALA A 53 -13.75 -16.34 8.59
CA ALA A 53 -13.48 -17.07 7.35
C ALA A 53 -11.97 -17.25 7.11
N ARG A 54 -11.18 -16.19 7.34
CA ARG A 54 -9.74 -16.17 6.99
C ARG A 54 -8.90 -17.20 7.76
N VAL A 55 -9.36 -17.64 8.92
CA VAL A 55 -8.63 -18.58 9.80
C VAL A 55 -8.99 -20.04 9.53
N LYS A 56 -10.04 -20.30 8.72
CA LYS A 56 -10.44 -21.65 8.34
C LYS A 56 -9.49 -22.21 7.25
N PRO A 57 -9.14 -23.50 7.32
CA PRO A 57 -8.57 -24.24 6.18
C PRO A 57 -9.45 -24.09 4.94
N VAL A 58 -8.85 -24.11 3.75
CA VAL A 58 -9.58 -23.87 2.50
C VAL A 58 -10.71 -24.90 2.31
N GLU A 59 -10.46 -26.13 2.73
CA GLU A 59 -11.33 -27.29 2.62
C GLU A 59 -12.55 -27.20 3.57
N GLU A 60 -12.45 -26.39 4.62
CA GLU A 60 -13.51 -26.19 5.62
C GLU A 60 -14.34 -24.92 5.37
N ARG A 61 -14.01 -24.14 4.33
CA ARG A 61 -14.71 -22.89 4.00
C ARG A 61 -16.04 -23.16 3.31
N SER A 62 -17.12 -22.69 3.93
CA SER A 62 -18.44 -22.63 3.33
C SER A 62 -18.50 -21.64 2.17
N THR A 63 -19.60 -21.66 1.39
CA THR A 63 -19.85 -20.65 0.36
C THR A 63 -19.81 -19.22 0.91
N LEU A 64 -20.37 -18.98 2.09
CA LEU A 64 -20.34 -17.66 2.74
C LEU A 64 -18.93 -17.24 3.14
N ASP A 65 -18.09 -18.19 3.58
CA ASP A 65 -16.69 -17.90 3.89
C ASP A 65 -15.92 -17.51 2.61
N GLN A 66 -16.16 -18.21 1.50
CA GLN A 66 -15.54 -17.91 0.22
C GLN A 66 -15.98 -16.54 -0.32
N GLU A 67 -17.27 -16.24 -0.25
CA GLU A 67 -17.82 -14.93 -0.63
C GLU A 67 -17.23 -13.80 0.22
N ALA A 68 -17.12 -14.00 1.54
CA ALA A 68 -16.51 -13.02 2.44
C ALA A 68 -15.04 -12.75 2.10
N LEU A 69 -14.30 -13.75 1.63
CA LEU A 69 -12.87 -13.63 1.30
C LEU A 69 -12.60 -13.23 -0.15
N ALA A 70 -13.58 -13.30 -1.06
CA ALA A 70 -13.39 -13.13 -2.50
C ALA A 70 -12.68 -11.82 -2.89
N LEU A 71 -13.05 -10.71 -2.25
CA LEU A 71 -12.38 -9.42 -2.47
C LEU A 71 -10.93 -9.45 -1.98
N SER A 72 -10.69 -9.99 -0.79
CA SER A 72 -9.34 -10.15 -0.23
C SER A 72 -8.47 -11.03 -1.12
N ASP A 73 -9.02 -12.12 -1.66
CA ASP A 73 -8.31 -13.00 -2.58
C ASP A 73 -7.98 -12.27 -3.91
N THR A 74 -8.88 -11.43 -4.42
CA THR A 74 -8.61 -10.57 -5.59
C THR A 74 -7.47 -9.58 -5.33
N LEU A 75 -7.51 -8.88 -4.20
CA LEU A 75 -6.47 -7.89 -3.84
C LEU A 75 -5.11 -8.56 -3.60
N VAL A 76 -5.09 -9.74 -3.01
CA VAL A 76 -3.86 -10.53 -2.84
C VAL A 76 -3.32 -10.98 -4.20
N ALA A 77 -4.18 -11.39 -5.14
CA ALA A 77 -3.76 -11.77 -6.48
C ALA A 77 -3.11 -10.59 -7.24
N GLU A 78 -3.66 -9.38 -7.12
CA GLU A 78 -3.04 -8.15 -7.67
C GLU A 78 -1.62 -7.95 -7.13
N VAL A 79 -1.44 -8.11 -5.80
CA VAL A 79 -0.14 -7.97 -5.13
C VAL A 79 0.85 -9.05 -5.57
N GLN A 80 0.39 -10.30 -5.73
CA GLN A 80 1.22 -11.42 -6.16
C GLN A 80 1.66 -11.29 -7.62
N ALA A 81 0.80 -10.76 -8.49
CA ALA A 81 1.07 -10.58 -9.92
C ALA A 81 2.07 -9.44 -10.21
N ALA A 82 2.17 -8.44 -9.32
CA ALA A 82 3.08 -7.32 -9.49
C ALA A 82 4.52 -7.66 -9.08
N ASP A 83 5.49 -7.18 -9.85
CA ASP A 83 6.91 -7.16 -9.46
C ASP A 83 7.21 -5.94 -8.58
N THR A 84 6.61 -4.79 -8.93
CA THR A 84 6.74 -3.53 -8.20
C THR A 84 5.39 -3.04 -7.70
N ILE A 85 5.33 -2.59 -6.45
CA ILE A 85 4.15 -2.00 -5.83
C ILE A 85 4.46 -0.54 -5.51
N VAL A 86 3.74 0.38 -6.12
CA VAL A 86 3.88 1.83 -5.90
C VAL A 86 2.68 2.33 -5.12
N ILE A 87 2.91 2.82 -3.89
CA ILE A 87 1.85 3.21 -2.96
C ILE A 87 1.87 4.72 -2.76
N SER A 88 0.73 5.39 -2.99
CA SER A 88 0.52 6.77 -2.59
C SER A 88 0.04 6.81 -1.14
N ALA A 89 0.73 7.56 -0.27
CA ALA A 89 0.48 7.58 1.18
C ALA A 89 0.48 9.01 1.74
N PRO A 90 -0.54 9.83 1.43
CA PRO A 90 -0.66 11.16 2.03
C PRO A 90 -0.95 11.04 3.54
N ILE A 91 -0.41 11.96 4.33
CA ILE A 91 -0.67 12.00 5.76
C ILE A 91 -1.94 12.80 6.04
N TYR A 92 -2.96 12.11 6.56
CA TYR A 92 -4.20 12.70 7.04
C TYR A 92 -4.31 12.48 8.54
N ASN A 93 -4.41 13.56 9.32
CA ASN A 93 -4.51 13.50 10.78
C ASN A 93 -3.43 12.60 11.41
N PHE A 94 -2.17 12.88 11.08
CA PHE A 94 -0.97 12.23 11.65
C PHE A 94 -0.79 10.74 11.30
N THR A 95 -1.52 10.20 10.32
CA THR A 95 -1.36 8.82 9.87
C THR A 95 -1.71 8.64 8.40
N ILE A 96 -1.55 7.41 7.90
CA ILE A 96 -1.99 6.99 6.56
C ILE A 96 -3.52 7.09 6.43
N PRO A 97 -4.06 7.22 5.20
CA PRO A 97 -5.51 7.22 5.02
C PRO A 97 -6.12 5.91 5.53
N ALA A 98 -7.30 5.99 6.17
CA ALA A 98 -8.01 4.80 6.65
C ALA A 98 -8.30 3.79 5.52
N SER A 99 -8.50 4.28 4.30
CA SER A 99 -8.63 3.46 3.08
C SER A 99 -7.38 2.63 2.77
N LEU A 100 -6.18 3.19 2.96
CA LEU A 100 -4.93 2.45 2.81
C LEU A 100 -4.82 1.36 3.88
N LYS A 101 -5.20 1.68 5.12
CA LYS A 101 -5.25 0.69 6.20
C LYS A 101 -6.25 -0.45 5.90
N ALA A 102 -7.42 -0.13 5.37
CA ALA A 102 -8.40 -1.14 4.96
C ALA A 102 -7.86 -2.09 3.88
N TRP A 103 -7.12 -1.56 2.90
CA TRP A 103 -6.42 -2.38 1.91
C TRP A 103 -5.37 -3.30 2.54
N ILE A 104 -4.53 -2.76 3.44
CA ILE A 104 -3.52 -3.54 4.19
C ILE A 104 -4.19 -4.68 4.97
N ASP A 105 -5.31 -4.40 5.64
CA ASP A 105 -6.06 -5.39 6.40
C ASP A 105 -6.56 -6.54 5.52
N LEU A 106 -7.03 -6.23 4.32
CA LEU A 106 -7.54 -7.22 3.37
C LEU A 106 -6.44 -8.07 2.74
N ILE A 107 -5.21 -7.57 2.59
CA ILE A 107 -4.11 -8.34 1.99
C ILE A 107 -3.24 -9.09 3.03
N ALA A 108 -3.32 -8.73 4.31
CA ALA A 108 -2.59 -9.40 5.38
C ALA A 108 -3.28 -10.73 5.75
N ARG A 109 -2.87 -11.82 5.10
CA ARG A 109 -3.51 -13.14 5.17
C ARG A 109 -2.50 -14.21 5.58
N VAL A 110 -2.71 -14.80 6.76
CA VAL A 110 -1.93 -15.93 7.27
C VAL A 110 -2.02 -17.11 6.30
N GLY A 111 -0.88 -17.72 5.98
CA GLY A 111 -0.78 -18.82 5.02
C GLY A 111 -0.88 -18.39 3.55
N VAL A 112 -0.99 -17.09 3.26
CA VAL A 112 -1.11 -16.57 1.89
C VAL A 112 -0.07 -15.50 1.60
N THR A 113 -0.01 -14.43 2.40
CA THR A 113 0.96 -13.33 2.22
C THR A 113 2.01 -13.27 3.33
N PHE A 114 1.76 -13.92 4.46
CA PHE A 114 2.73 -14.16 5.51
C PHE A 114 2.38 -15.44 6.28
N ASN A 115 3.30 -15.97 7.08
CA ASN A 115 3.05 -17.08 7.99
C ASN A 115 3.71 -16.84 9.35
N TYR A 116 3.37 -17.64 10.36
CA TYR A 116 4.06 -17.66 11.66
C TYR A 116 5.06 -18.81 11.73
N THR A 117 6.24 -18.53 12.27
CA THR A 117 7.29 -19.50 12.60
C THR A 117 7.63 -19.43 14.08
N ALA A 118 8.52 -20.30 14.56
CA ALA A 118 9.02 -20.24 15.94
C ALA A 118 9.71 -18.89 16.25
N ASP A 119 10.30 -18.25 15.25
CA ASP A 119 11.03 -16.98 15.38
C ASP A 119 10.15 -15.74 15.11
N GLY A 120 8.85 -15.94 14.85
CA GLY A 120 7.89 -14.88 14.57
C GLY A 120 7.33 -14.90 13.15
N PRO A 121 6.62 -13.83 12.73
CA PRO A 121 6.00 -13.77 11.42
C PRO A 121 7.05 -13.62 10.30
N VAL A 122 6.86 -14.35 9.20
CA VAL A 122 7.68 -14.27 7.99
C VAL A 122 6.78 -13.95 6.78
N GLY A 123 7.20 -13.02 5.94
CA GLY A 123 6.49 -12.71 4.68
C GLY A 123 6.63 -13.84 3.67
N LEU A 124 5.61 -14.07 2.86
CA LEU A 124 5.61 -15.09 1.78
C LEU A 124 5.73 -14.47 0.38
N LEU A 125 5.74 -13.13 0.29
CA LEU A 125 5.83 -12.39 -0.97
C LEU A 125 7.28 -12.03 -1.27
N GLU A 126 7.94 -12.89 -2.04
CA GLU A 126 9.34 -12.72 -2.43
C GLU A 126 9.48 -11.89 -3.73
N ASN A 127 10.69 -11.37 -3.95
CA ASN A 127 11.09 -10.68 -5.17
C ASN A 127 10.18 -9.48 -5.54
N LYS A 128 9.57 -8.86 -4.52
CA LYS A 128 8.74 -7.65 -4.68
C LYS A 128 9.56 -6.41 -4.41
N ARG A 129 9.44 -5.39 -5.25
CA ARG A 129 9.89 -4.04 -4.93
C ARG A 129 8.69 -3.23 -4.46
N VAL A 130 8.81 -2.50 -3.36
CA VAL A 130 7.76 -1.62 -2.84
C VAL A 130 8.32 -0.21 -2.75
N ILE A 131 7.65 0.72 -3.42
CA ILE A 131 7.98 2.14 -3.39
C ILE A 131 6.80 2.89 -2.77
N VAL A 132 7.00 3.53 -1.63
CA VAL A 132 5.97 4.31 -0.95
C VAL A 132 6.27 5.79 -1.08
N ALA A 133 5.35 6.53 -1.68
CA ALA A 133 5.40 7.98 -1.84
C ALA A 133 4.54 8.65 -0.76
N PHE A 134 5.20 9.22 0.25
CA PHE A 134 4.58 9.96 1.33
C PHE A 134 4.58 11.46 1.03
N ALA A 135 3.49 12.13 1.42
CA ALA A 135 3.46 13.59 1.48
C ALA A 135 2.69 14.05 2.73
N SER A 136 3.25 15.01 3.45
CA SER A 136 2.64 15.65 4.62
C SER A 136 2.50 17.15 4.38
N GLY A 137 1.35 17.71 4.75
CA GLY A 137 1.18 19.16 4.78
C GLY A 137 1.82 19.83 6.02
N ALA A 138 2.21 19.04 7.01
CA ALA A 138 3.06 19.53 8.09
C ALA A 138 4.49 19.71 7.57
N SER A 139 5.17 20.70 8.12
CA SER A 139 6.56 21.04 7.82
C SER A 139 7.52 20.63 8.92
N ASN A 140 8.82 20.58 8.60
CA ASN A 140 9.91 20.23 9.51
C ASN A 140 9.83 18.78 10.03
N LEU A 141 9.31 17.85 9.22
CA LEU A 141 9.47 16.42 9.49
C LEU A 141 10.93 15.99 9.37
N VAL A 142 11.74 16.78 8.64
CA VAL A 142 13.20 16.75 8.69
C VAL A 142 13.69 17.95 9.49
N ALA A 143 14.56 17.71 10.47
CA ALA A 143 15.22 18.77 11.20
C ALA A 143 16.01 19.67 10.23
N ASP A 144 15.91 20.99 10.43
CA ASP A 144 16.56 22.02 9.60
C ASP A 144 16.06 22.12 8.14
N ASP A 145 14.85 21.61 7.83
CA ASP A 145 14.23 21.92 6.55
C ASP A 145 13.89 23.43 6.47
N THR A 146 14.44 24.09 5.46
CA THR A 146 14.21 25.52 5.18
C THR A 146 13.47 25.76 3.87
N GLN A 147 12.88 24.72 3.26
CA GLN A 147 12.20 24.87 1.97
C GLN A 147 10.87 25.63 2.09
N LEU A 148 10.77 26.72 1.34
CA LEU A 148 9.56 27.55 1.26
C LEU A 148 8.89 27.39 -0.10
N CYS A 149 7.58 27.18 -0.06
CA CYS A 149 6.67 27.11 -1.19
C CYS A 149 5.72 28.31 -1.15
N SER A 150 5.17 28.69 -2.30
CA SER A 150 4.12 29.71 -2.36
C SER A 150 2.76 29.06 -2.08
N ASP A 151 1.98 29.62 -1.16
CA ASP A 151 0.57 29.26 -1.02
C ASP A 151 -0.29 29.83 -2.16
N ILE A 152 -1.61 29.60 -2.09
CA ILE A 152 -2.58 30.09 -3.08
C ILE A 152 -2.67 31.62 -3.18
N MET A 153 -2.14 32.35 -2.20
CA MET A 153 -2.12 33.81 -2.13
C MET A 153 -0.73 34.41 -2.46
N GLY A 154 0.26 33.59 -2.81
CA GLY A 154 1.62 34.08 -3.07
C GLY A 154 2.49 34.21 -1.82
N VAL A 155 2.01 33.75 -0.66
CA VAL A 155 2.71 33.88 0.62
C VAL A 155 3.70 32.72 0.79
N PRO A 156 4.97 32.99 1.16
CA PRO A 156 5.92 31.94 1.49
C PRO A 156 5.42 31.15 2.71
N VAL A 157 5.12 29.88 2.50
CA VAL A 157 4.79 28.89 3.53
C VAL A 157 5.80 27.77 3.44
N SER A 158 5.94 26.98 4.50
CA SER A 158 6.80 25.80 4.39
C SER A 158 6.25 24.82 3.35
N CYS A 159 7.14 24.25 2.55
CA CYS A 159 6.75 23.24 1.59
C CYS A 159 6.19 21.99 2.30
N PRO A 160 5.26 21.26 1.64
CA PRO A 160 4.93 19.91 2.08
C PRO A 160 6.18 19.03 2.07
N ASP A 161 6.42 18.34 3.18
CA ASP A 161 7.47 17.33 3.25
C ASP A 161 7.07 16.11 2.41
N ILE A 162 7.96 15.70 1.51
CA ILE A 162 7.79 14.51 0.67
C ILE A 162 8.89 13.49 0.95
N PHE A 163 8.51 12.22 1.07
CA PHE A 163 9.46 11.12 1.27
C PHE A 163 9.14 9.99 0.32
N VAL A 164 10.17 9.44 -0.33
CA VAL A 164 10.06 8.22 -1.11
C VAL A 164 10.85 7.13 -0.40
N HIS A 165 10.17 6.06 0.00
CA HIS A 165 10.80 4.89 0.58
C HIS A 165 10.78 3.76 -0.43
N ASP A 166 11.95 3.28 -0.85
CA ASP A 166 12.12 2.21 -1.83
C ASP A 166 12.76 1.01 -1.15
N ARG A 167 12.06 -0.13 -1.17
CA ARG A 167 12.49 -1.38 -0.55
C ARG A 167 12.31 -2.52 -1.54
N ALA A 168 13.31 -3.37 -1.66
CA ALA A 168 13.16 -4.68 -2.29
C ALA A 168 12.99 -5.73 -1.18
N ALA A 169 12.02 -6.63 -1.33
CA ALA A 169 11.91 -7.82 -0.53
C ALA A 169 13.05 -8.76 -0.90
N GLU A 170 13.88 -9.10 0.09
CA GLU A 170 14.93 -10.09 -0.07
C GLU A 170 14.33 -11.51 -0.15
N PRO A 171 15.01 -12.46 -0.80
CA PRO A 171 14.60 -13.86 -0.80
C PRO A 171 14.52 -14.40 0.63
N ILE A 172 13.55 -15.27 0.92
CA ILE A 172 13.51 -15.95 2.23
C ILE A 172 14.73 -16.89 2.30
N PRO A 173 15.59 -16.78 3.33
CA PRO A 173 16.70 -17.70 3.50
C PRO A 173 16.17 -19.14 3.56
N ALA A 174 16.76 -20.06 2.81
CA ALA A 174 16.38 -21.47 2.89
C ALA A 174 16.48 -21.93 4.36
N SER A 175 15.39 -22.47 4.91
CA SER A 175 15.41 -23.06 6.25
C SER A 175 16.48 -24.14 6.28
N THR A 176 17.48 -23.98 7.15
CA THR A 176 18.47 -25.05 7.39
C THR A 176 17.70 -26.23 7.98
N PRO A 177 17.84 -27.45 7.43
CA PRO A 177 17.10 -28.63 7.89
C PRO A 177 17.42 -29.01 9.34
#